data_AF-A0A847DV02-F1
#
_entry.id   AF-A0A847DV02-F1
#
_cell.length_a   1.000
_cell.length_b   1.000
_cell.length_c   1.000
_cell.angle_alpha   90.00
_cell.angle_beta   90.00
_cell.angle_gamma   90.00
#
_symmetry.space_group_name_H-M   'P 1'
#
loop_
_entity.id
_entity.type
_entity.pdbx_description
1 polymer ?
#
loop_
_entity_poly.entity_id
_entity_poly.type
_entity_poly.pdbx_seq_one_letter_code
_entity_poly.pdbx_strand_id
1 'polypeptide(L)' 'MSDTNEYGRFGSGKPVRRIEDASLVSGRGAFVDDFDLDGQAVLCFLRSPHA' A
#
# COMPACT_ATOMS: atom_id res chain seq x y z
N MET A 1 26.35 -16.46 7.35
CA MET A 1 25.28 -15.66 7.98
C MET A 1 25.65 -14.21 7.73
N SER A 2 25.07 -13.64 6.69
CA SER A 2 25.42 -12.30 6.21
C SER A 2 24.34 -11.33 6.66
N ASP A 3 24.53 -10.73 7.84
CA ASP A 3 23.74 -9.58 8.27
C ASP A 3 24.17 -8.35 7.46
N THR A 4 23.68 -8.25 6.23
CA THR A 4 23.77 -6.98 5.49
C THR A 4 22.53 -6.18 5.84
N ASN A 5 22.62 -5.48 6.97
CA ASN A 5 21.62 -4.52 7.37
C ASN A 5 21.63 -3.35 6.36
N GLU A 6 20.81 -3.45 5.31
CA GLU A 6 20.73 -2.47 4.21
C GLU A 6 20.19 -1.10 4.63
N TYR A 7 19.82 -0.90 5.91
CA TYR A 7 19.26 0.35 6.41
C TYR A 7 20.20 1.57 6.28
N GLY A 8 21.44 1.39 5.81
CA GLY A 8 22.38 2.46 5.44
C GLY A 8 22.79 2.52 3.96
N ARG A 9 22.15 1.76 3.06
CA ARG A 9 22.64 1.59 1.66
C ARG A 9 22.55 2.86 0.82
N PHE A 10 21.63 3.77 1.12
CA PHE A 10 21.46 5.04 0.41
C PHE A 10 21.07 6.18 1.36
N GLY A 11 21.73 7.33 1.22
CA GLY A 11 21.44 8.58 1.97
C GLY A 11 20.66 9.61 1.14
N SER A 12 20.62 10.86 1.60
CA SER A 12 19.93 11.96 0.93
C SER A 12 20.55 12.34 -0.43
N GLY A 13 19.72 12.85 -1.35
CA GLY A 13 20.15 13.36 -2.66
C GLY A 13 20.46 12.31 -3.73
N LYS A 14 20.18 11.03 -3.47
CA LYS A 14 20.38 9.95 -4.44
C LYS A 14 19.04 9.57 -5.12
N PRO A 15 19.02 9.35 -6.44
CA PRO A 15 17.84 8.85 -7.14
C PRO A 15 17.70 7.33 -6.92
N VAL A 16 17.18 6.96 -5.76
CA VAL A 16 16.98 5.55 -5.38
C VAL A 16 15.66 5.07 -5.95
N ARG A 17 15.63 3.85 -6.50
CA ARG A 17 14.38 3.22 -6.93
C ARG A 17 13.49 2.95 -5.72
N ARG A 18 12.23 3.33 -5.85
CA ARG A 18 11.18 3.08 -4.87
C ARG A 18 10.95 1.57 -4.74
N ILE A 19 10.85 1.08 -3.52
CA ILE A 19 10.64 -0.35 -3.25
C ILE A 19 9.19 -0.75 -3.47
N GLU A 20 8.27 0.18 -3.24
CA GLU A 20 6.82 0.00 -3.40
C GLU A 20 6.40 -0.11 -4.88
N ASP A 21 7.17 0.45 -5.82
CA ASP A 21 6.81 0.41 -7.26
C ASP A 21 6.64 -1.04 -7.75
N ALA A 22 7.43 -1.98 -7.22
CA ALA A 22 7.36 -3.39 -7.61
C ALA A 22 6.02 -4.06 -7.29
N SER A 23 5.32 -3.63 -6.22
CA SER A 23 3.98 -4.11 -5.90
C SER A 23 2.92 -3.24 -6.59
N LEU A 24 3.04 -1.93 -6.49
CA LEU A 24 2.06 -0.97 -7.00
C LEU A 24 1.85 -1.06 -8.52
N VAL A 25 2.92 -1.07 -9.31
CA VAL A 25 2.84 -1.10 -10.79
C VAL A 25 2.34 -2.45 -11.30
N SER A 26 2.51 -3.51 -10.51
CA SER A 26 2.06 -4.86 -10.86
C SER A 26 0.62 -5.16 -10.44
N GLY A 27 -0.11 -4.20 -9.86
CA GLY A 27 -1.45 -4.43 -9.31
C GLY A 27 -1.46 -5.32 -8.06
N ARG A 28 -0.31 -5.47 -7.39
CA ARG A 28 -0.15 -6.21 -6.12
C ARG A 28 -0.07 -5.27 -4.93
N GLY A 29 -0.62 -4.06 -5.06
CA GLY A 29 -0.89 -3.21 -3.92
C GLY A 29 -1.85 -3.91 -2.95
N ALA A 30 -1.89 -3.42 -1.71
CA ALA A 30 -2.88 -3.87 -0.73
C ALA A 30 -3.57 -2.62 -0.19
N PHE A 31 -4.75 -2.34 -0.73
CA PHE A 31 -5.64 -1.26 -0.35
C PHE A 31 -6.83 -1.80 0.43
N VAL A 32 -7.54 -0.93 1.14
CA VAL A 32 -8.64 -1.33 2.04
C VAL A 32 -9.75 -2.10 1.33
N ASP A 33 -9.99 -1.80 0.05
CA ASP A 33 -11.06 -2.41 -0.74
C ASP A 33 -10.61 -3.67 -1.52
N ASP A 34 -9.34 -4.07 -1.39
CA ASP A 34 -8.81 -5.28 -2.06
C ASP A 34 -9.15 -6.56 -1.27
N PHE A 35 -9.70 -6.44 -0.06
CA PHE A 35 -9.99 -7.56 0.84
C PHE A 35 -11.42 -8.06 0.65
N ASP A 36 -11.55 -9.37 0.41
CA ASP A 36 -12.80 -10.10 0.28
C ASP A 36 -12.76 -11.31 1.22
N LEU A 37 -13.24 -11.13 2.45
CA LEU A 37 -13.26 -12.16 3.49
C LEU A 37 -14.64 -12.85 3.54
N ASP A 38 -14.65 -14.15 3.84
CA ASP A 38 -15.91 -14.90 4.05
C ASP A 38 -16.79 -14.21 5.11
N GLY A 39 -18.00 -13.82 4.71
CA GLY A 39 -18.97 -13.16 5.58
C GLY A 39 -18.74 -11.65 5.79
N GLN A 40 -17.85 -11.01 5.03
CA GLN A 40 -17.64 -9.56 5.09
C GLN A 40 -18.94 -8.80 4.74
N ALA A 41 -19.31 -7.84 5.59
CA ALA A 41 -20.47 -6.97 5.38
C ALA A 41 -20.04 -5.60 4.83
N VAL A 42 -20.95 -4.95 4.09
CA VAL A 42 -20.76 -3.59 3.56
C VAL A 42 -21.65 -2.62 4.32
N LEU A 43 -21.10 -1.43 4.65
CA LEU A 43 -21.83 -0.34 5.30
C LEU A 43 -21.84 0.89 4.40
N CYS A 44 -23.00 1.52 4.28
CA CYS A 44 -23.17 2.80 3.59
C CYS A 44 -24.07 3.74 4.38
N PHE A 45 -23.83 5.05 4.28
CA PHE A 45 -24.67 6.07 4.89
C PHE A 45 -25.58 6.72 3.84
N LEU A 46 -26.88 6.81 4.15
CA LEU A 46 -27.79 7.69 3.42
C LEU A 46 -27.44 9.14 3.75
N ARG A 47 -27.12 9.95 2.73
CA ARG A 47 -26.85 11.37 2.90
C ARG A 47 -28.08 12.23 2.56
N SER A 48 -28.15 13.40 3.18
CA SER A 48 -29.19 14.40 2.88
C SER A 48 -29.19 14.76 1.38
N PRO A 49 -30.37 14.87 0.74
CA PRO A 49 -30.48 15.42 -0.61
C PRO A 49 -30.45 16.95 -0.62
N HIS A 50 -30.44 17.59 0.55
CA HIS A 50 -30.42 19.04 0.73
C HIS A 50 -29.02 19.52 1.13
N ALA A 51 -28.67 20.71 0.63
CA ALA A 51 -27.44 21.44 0.94
C ALA A 51 -27.56 22.26 2.24
#